data_AF-A0A6G7IZQ1-F1
#
_entry.id   AF-A0A6G7IZQ1-F1
#
_cell.length_a   1.000
_cell.length_b   1.000
_cell.length_c   1.000
_cell.angle_alpha   90.00
_cell.angle_beta   90.00
_cell.angle_gamma   90.00
#
_symmetry.space_group_name_H-M   'P 1'
#
loop_
_entity.id
_entity.type
_entity.pdbx_description
1 polymer ?
#
loop_
_entity_poly.entity_id
_entity_poly.type
_entity_poly.pdbx_seq_one_letter_code
_entity_poly.pdbx_strand_id
1 'polypeptide(L)'
;MKDGPKIDKDSFIRDCNLSVRTQNVLYNNAEAFGVERASWIMYSNLKVSDIGKLSLRVIGGFRNCGTKTLSEIKELCRKAGVELKE
;
A
#
# COMPACT_ATOMS: atom_id res chain seq x y z
N MET A 1 19.69 12.10 9.62
CA MET A 1 19.57 11.00 8.65
C MET A 1 18.96 11.60 7.40
N LYS A 2 19.62 11.51 6.24
CA LYS A 2 19.10 12.13 5.00
C LYS A 2 17.87 11.34 4.57
N ASP A 3 16.71 11.99 4.56
CA ASP A 3 15.48 11.44 4.03
C ASP A 3 15.75 10.88 2.64
N GLY A 4 15.43 9.60 2.43
CA GLY A 4 15.43 8.99 1.11
C GLY A 4 14.44 9.73 0.19
N PRO A 5 14.36 9.35 -1.11
CA PRO A 5 13.41 9.97 -2.03
C PRO A 5 12.01 9.98 -1.40
N LYS A 6 11.47 11.20 -1.23
CA LYS A 6 10.19 11.44 -0.57
C LYS A 6 9.11 10.86 -1.48
N ILE A 7 8.43 9.82 -1.02
CA ILE A 7 7.30 9.24 -1.77
C ILE A 7 6.12 10.18 -1.54
N ASP A 8 5.49 10.67 -2.60
CA ASP A 8 4.27 11.46 -2.46
C ASP A 8 3.12 10.55 -2.01
N LYS A 9 2.31 10.98 -1.04
CA LYS A 9 1.19 10.18 -0.54
C LYS A 9 0.15 9.86 -1.61
N ASP A 10 0.06 10.65 -2.68
CA ASP A 10 -0.86 10.43 -3.79
C ASP A 10 -0.21 9.69 -4.96
N SER A 11 1.03 9.18 -4.79
CA SER A 11 1.67 8.26 -5.74
C SER A 11 0.85 6.98 -5.90
N PHE A 12 0.77 6.47 -7.12
CA PHE A 12 0.16 5.16 -7.38
C PHE A 12 1.07 4.05 -6.87
N ILE A 13 0.46 2.97 -6.37
CA ILE A 13 1.20 1.81 -5.82
C ILE A 13 2.14 1.16 -6.85
N ARG A 14 1.82 1.21 -8.15
CA ARG A 14 2.63 0.61 -9.23
C ARG A 14 3.94 1.36 -9.44
N ASP A 15 3.92 2.65 -9.16
CA ASP A 15 5.06 3.55 -9.31
C ASP A 15 5.93 3.55 -8.05
N CYS A 16 5.49 2.85 -6.99
CA CYS A 16 6.25 2.65 -5.77
C CYS A 16 7.18 1.42 -5.91
N ASN A 17 8.42 1.57 -5.44
CA ASN A 17 9.42 0.49 -5.41
C ASN A 17 9.09 -0.57 -4.34
N LEU A 18 8.06 -1.38 -4.60
CA LEU A 18 7.56 -2.46 -3.76
C LEU A 18 7.81 -3.80 -4.44
N SER A 19 7.85 -4.88 -3.66
CA SER A 19 7.86 -6.21 -4.27
C SER A 19 6.56 -6.49 -5.03
N VAL A 20 6.65 -7.28 -6.11
CA VAL A 20 5.47 -7.74 -6.88
C VAL A 20 4.42 -8.38 -5.97
N ARG A 21 4.86 -9.11 -4.94
CA ARG A 21 3.95 -9.71 -3.96
C ARG A 21 3.18 -8.65 -3.17
N THR A 22 3.84 -7.62 -2.69
CA THR A 22 3.19 -6.53 -1.94
C THR A 22 2.23 -5.75 -2.82
N GLN A 23 2.63 -5.43 -4.05
CA GLN A 23 1.73 -4.80 -5.02
C GLN A 23 0.48 -5.66 -5.25
N ASN A 24 0.64 -6.97 -5.48
CA ASN A 24 -0.49 -7.90 -5.66
C ASN A 24 -1.41 -7.97 -4.44
N VAL A 25 -0.87 -7.94 -3.21
CA VAL A 25 -1.69 -7.92 -2.00
C VAL A 25 -2.52 -6.64 -1.95
N LEU A 26 -1.92 -5.47 -2.20
CA LEU A 26 -2.63 -4.20 -2.18
C LEU A 26 -3.71 -4.14 -3.28
N TYR A 27 -3.39 -4.56 -4.51
CA TYR A 27 -4.31 -4.51 -5.64
C TYR A 27 -5.49 -5.47 -5.53
N ASN A 28 -5.24 -6.70 -5.09
CA ASN A 28 -6.32 -7.67 -4.92
C ASN A 28 -7.30 -7.27 -3.80
N ASN A 29 -6.91 -6.33 -2.93
CA ASN A 29 -7.73 -5.81 -1.84
C ASN A 29 -8.06 -4.31 -2.01
N ALA A 30 -7.91 -3.73 -3.21
CA ALA A 30 -8.13 -2.30 -3.47
C ALA A 30 -9.51 -1.80 -2.99
N GLU A 31 -10.55 -2.62 -3.14
CA GLU A 31 -11.92 -2.31 -2.70
C GLU A 31 -12.02 -2.10 -1.18
N ALA A 32 -11.20 -2.80 -0.39
CA ALA A 32 -11.18 -2.61 1.06
C ALA A 32 -10.65 -1.22 1.45
N PHE A 33 -9.86 -0.60 0.59
CA PHE A 33 -9.43 0.80 0.72
C PHE A 33 -10.42 1.80 0.07
N GLY A 34 -11.59 1.32 -0.38
CA GLY A 34 -12.59 2.13 -1.07
C GLY A 34 -12.16 2.54 -2.48
N VAL A 35 -11.27 1.77 -3.11
CA VAL A 35 -10.81 2.01 -4.49
C VAL A 35 -11.37 0.93 -5.39
N GLU A 36 -12.07 1.35 -6.44
CA GLU A 36 -12.60 0.43 -7.44
C GLU A 36 -11.45 -0.30 -8.15
N ARG A 37 -11.61 -1.61 -8.32
CA ARG A 37 -10.66 -2.41 -9.10
C ARG A 37 -10.86 -2.08 -10.58
N ALA A 38 -9.81 -1.57 -11.22
CA ALA A 38 -9.74 -1.61 -12.68
C ALA A 38 -9.72 -3.08 -13.13
N SER A 39 -10.22 -3.34 -14.34
CA SER A 39 -10.31 -4.69 -14.94
C SER A 39 -8.96 -5.43 -15.03
N TRP A 40 -7.85 -4.73 -14.85
CA TRP A 40 -6.50 -5.26 -14.80
C TRP A 40 -5.83 -4.93 -13.46
N ILE A 41 -5.26 -5.94 -12.79
CA ILE A 41 -4.64 -5.85 -11.45
C ILE A 41 -3.61 -4.70 -11.35
N MET A 42 -2.84 -4.44 -12.40
CA MET A 42 -1.81 -3.38 -12.44
C MET A 42 -2.36 -1.96 -12.68
N TYR A 43 -3.66 -1.81 -12.88
CA TYR A 43 -4.29 -0.54 -13.24
C TYR A 43 -5.26 -0.01 -12.18
N SER A 44 -5.28 -0.60 -10.97
CA SER A 44 -6.05 0.01 -9.89
C SER A 44 -5.54 1.44 -9.65
N ASN A 45 -6.46 2.36 -9.38
CA ASN A 45 -6.12 3.74 -9.01
C ASN A 45 -5.69 3.86 -7.54
N LEU A 46 -5.24 2.77 -6.92
CA LEU A 46 -4.85 2.73 -5.52
C LEU A 46 -3.62 3.61 -5.28
N LYS A 47 -3.74 4.55 -4.36
CA LYS A 47 -2.67 5.46 -3.94
C LYS A 47 -2.15 5.07 -2.57
N VAL A 48 -0.97 5.60 -2.21
CA VAL A 48 -0.39 5.37 -0.88
C VAL A 48 -1.30 5.93 0.23
N SER A 49 -1.95 7.07 -0.01
CA SER A 49 -2.86 7.74 0.92
C SER A 49 -4.11 6.91 1.23
N ASP A 50 -4.56 6.06 0.30
CA ASP A 50 -5.68 5.15 0.52
C ASP A 50 -5.37 4.06 1.56
N ILE A 51 -4.10 3.68 1.72
CA ILE A 51 -3.70 2.66 2.70
C ILE A 51 -4.06 3.08 4.13
N GLY A 52 -3.92 4.37 4.45
CA GLY A 52 -4.24 4.93 5.77
C GLY A 52 -5.72 4.82 6.17
N LYS A 53 -6.60 4.43 5.25
CA LYS A 53 -8.01 4.17 5.57
C LYS A 53 -8.19 2.93 6.46
N LEU A 54 -7.27 1.97 6.39
CA LEU A 54 -7.29 0.73 7.18
C LEU A 54 -6.15 0.71 8.21
N SER A 55 -6.32 -0.10 9.25
CA SER A 55 -5.22 -0.38 10.19
C SER A 55 -4.28 -1.44 9.63
N LEU A 56 -3.02 -1.43 10.11
CA LEU A 56 -2.05 -2.48 9.75
C LEU A 56 -2.53 -3.87 10.15
N ARG A 57 -3.30 -3.98 11.23
CA ARG A 57 -3.90 -5.26 11.67
C ARG A 57 -4.86 -5.81 10.62
N VAL A 58 -5.73 -4.97 10.06
CA VAL A 58 -6.66 -5.37 8.99
C VAL A 58 -5.89 -5.79 7.75
N ILE A 59 -4.91 -4.99 7.32
CA ILE A 59 -4.07 -5.29 6.15
C ILE A 59 -3.29 -6.60 6.35
N GLY A 60 -2.84 -6.89 7.58
CA GLY A 60 -2.16 -8.13 7.93
C GLY A 60 -3.05 -9.37 7.84
N GLY A 61 -4.38 -9.20 7.86
CA GLY A 61 -5.33 -10.26 7.63
C GLY A 61 -5.54 -10.61 6.15
N PHE A 62 -5.00 -9.82 5.22
CA PHE A 62 -5.16 -10.10 3.80
C PHE A 62 -4.45 -11.38 3.38
N ARG A 63 -5.08 -12.12 2.47
CA ARG A 63 -4.50 -13.34 1.90
C ARG A 63 -3.12 -13.01 1.30
N ASN A 64 -2.13 -13.86 1.59
CA ASN A 64 -0.75 -13.72 1.12
C ASN A 64 0.04 -12.53 1.70
N CYS A 65 -0.52 -11.78 2.66
CA CYS A 65 0.15 -10.68 3.36
C CYS A 65 1.06 -11.20 4.48
N GLY A 66 2.31 -11.53 4.13
CA GLY A 66 3.32 -11.97 5.10
C GLY A 66 3.99 -10.80 5.82
N THR A 67 4.86 -11.13 6.78
CA THR A 67 5.66 -10.15 7.55
C THR A 67 6.46 -9.20 6.66
N LYS A 68 7.07 -9.70 5.58
CA LYS A 68 7.79 -8.89 4.60
C LYS A 68 6.88 -7.87 3.91
N THR A 69 5.70 -8.30 3.48
CA THR A 69 4.71 -7.42 2.83
C THR A 69 4.25 -6.33 3.78
N LEU A 70 3.94 -6.68 5.04
CA LEU A 70 3.59 -5.69 6.06
C LEU A 70 4.72 -4.69 6.33
N SER A 71 5.97 -5.15 6.35
CA SER A 71 7.13 -4.27 6.54
C SER A 71 7.27 -3.28 5.38
N GLU A 72 7.11 -3.74 4.13
CA GLU A 72 7.15 -2.88 2.94
C GLU A 72 6.03 -1.84 2.96
N ILE A 73 4.80 -2.24 3.33
CA ILE A 73 3.65 -1.33 3.45
C ILE A 73 3.89 -0.28 4.55
N LYS A 74 4.41 -0.71 5.71
CA LYS A 74 4.73 0.21 6.81
C LYS A 74 5.81 1.19 6.43
N GLU A 75 6.86 0.74 5.76
CA GLU A 75 7.94 1.61 5.29
C GLU A 75 7.44 2.60 4.23
N LEU A 76 6.60 2.15 3.30
CA LEU A 76 5.96 2.98 2.29
C LEU A 76 5.14 4.10 2.94
N CYS A 77 4.23 3.77 3.85
CA CYS A 77 3.40 4.75 4.54
C CYS A 77 4.26 5.75 5.34
N ARG A 78 5.30 5.26 6.03
CA ARG A 78 6.24 6.12 6.75
C ARG A 78 6.96 7.10 5.81
N LYS A 79 7.48 6.63 4.66
CA LYS A 79 8.15 7.48 3.67
C LYS A 79 7.22 8.53 3.06
N ALA A 80 5.93 8.19 2.94
CA ALA A 80 4.90 9.07 2.42
C ALA A 80 4.23 9.96 3.47
N GLY A 81 4.57 9.82 4.75
CA GLY A 81 3.90 10.55 5.84
C GLY A 81 2.42 10.17 6.01
N VAL A 82 2.04 8.94 5.63
CA VAL A 82 0.70 8.41 5.82
C VAL A 82 0.60 7.78 7.21
N GLU A 83 -0.32 8.31 8.01
CA GLU A 83 -0.63 7.76 9.34
C GLU A 83 -1.48 6.49 9.19
N LEU A 84 -1.04 5.43 9.87
CA LEU A 84 -1.73 4.15 9.90
C LEU A 84 -2.51 4.03 11.21
N LYS A 85 -3.74 3.55 11.11
CA LYS A 85 -4.58 3.25 12.28
C LYS A 85 -4.02 2.03 13.03
N GLU A 86 -4.23 1.98 14.33
CA GLU A 86 -3.91 0.80 15.17
C GLU A 86 -4.89 -0.37 14.95
#